data_AF-A0A521GKN7-F1
#
_entry.id   AF-A0A521GKN7-F1
#
_cell.length_a   1.000
_cell.length_b   1.000
_cell.length_c   1.000
_cell.angle_alpha   90.00
_cell.angle_beta   90.00
_cell.angle_gamma   90.00
#
_symmetry.space_group_name_H-M   'P 1'
#
loop_
_entity.id
_entity.type
_entity.pdbx_description
1 polymer ?
#
loop_
_entity_poly.entity_id
_entity_poly.type
_entity_poly.pdbx_seq_one_letter_code
_entity_poly.pdbx_strand_id
1 'polypeptide(L)'
;MIVHQEDDFGCGVACVANRLQISYGQALRLFDNPAAARDKGYACKYIVRALRNAGVEAKLKHISVHKKRPTFEPDDIVFLAKSERYPFQHYLSTLSDTH
;
A
#
# COMPACT_ATOMS: atom_id res chain seq x y z
N MET A 1 -6.63 -9.71 10.22
CA MET A 1 -6.12 -10.78 9.34
C MET A 1 -4.92 -10.24 8.57
N ILE A 2 -3.79 -10.95 8.50
CA ILE A 2 -2.64 -10.52 7.70
C ILE A 2 -2.78 -11.10 6.30
N VAL A 3 -2.87 -10.24 5.29
CA VAL A 3 -2.91 -10.60 3.87
C VAL A 3 -1.51 -10.45 3.29
N HIS A 4 -0.97 -11.56 2.79
CA HIS A 4 0.34 -11.59 2.13
C HIS A 4 0.21 -11.17 0.66
N GLN A 5 1.31 -10.66 0.07
CA GLN A 5 1.35 -10.41 -1.37
C GLN A 5 1.32 -11.74 -2.14
N GLU A 6 0.56 -11.77 -3.23
CA GLU A 6 0.49 -12.94 -4.12
C GLU A 6 1.23 -12.70 -5.45
N ASP A 7 1.32 -11.45 -5.92
CA ASP A 7 2.12 -11.09 -7.10
C ASP A 7 3.46 -10.43 -6.70
N ASP A 8 4.46 -10.53 -7.57
CA ASP A 8 5.84 -10.03 -7.32
C ASP A 8 5.89 -8.53 -7.00
N PHE A 9 5.04 -7.73 -7.65
CA PHE A 9 4.91 -6.28 -7.43
C PHE A 9 3.61 -5.92 -6.71
N GLY A 10 3.01 -6.90 -6.03
CA GLY A 10 1.72 -6.85 -5.35
C GLY A 10 1.71 -6.22 -3.96
N CYS A 11 2.85 -5.74 -3.44
CA CYS A 11 2.95 -5.24 -2.06
C CYS A 11 1.93 -4.12 -1.72
N GLY A 12 1.65 -3.22 -2.67
CA GLY A 12 0.61 -2.20 -2.50
C GLY A 12 -0.81 -2.77 -2.44
N VAL A 13 -1.10 -3.85 -3.18
CA VAL A 13 -2.38 -4.56 -3.16
C VAL A 13 -2.58 -5.24 -1.81
N ALA A 14 -1.54 -5.90 -1.29
CA ALA A 14 -1.56 -6.50 0.04
C ALA A 14 -1.83 -5.46 1.13
N CYS A 15 -1.24 -4.27 1.04
CA CYS A 15 -1.51 -3.17 1.97
C CYS A 15 -2.98 -2.71 1.92
N VAL A 16 -3.55 -2.57 0.72
CA VAL A 16 -4.97 -2.23 0.55
C VAL A 16 -5.88 -3.34 1.11
N ALA A 17 -5.54 -4.61 0.87
CA ALA A 17 -6.28 -5.75 1.37
C ALA A 17 -6.30 -5.79 2.91
N ASN A 18 -5.14 -5.60 3.54
CA ASN A 18 -5.01 -5.47 4.99
C ASN A 18 -5.83 -4.28 5.51
N ARG A 19 -5.74 -3.11 4.87
CA ARG A 19 -6.46 -1.91 5.31
C ARG A 19 -7.98 -2.10 5.31
N LEU A 20 -8.49 -2.85 4.33
CA LEU A 20 -9.92 -3.06 4.11
C LEU A 20 -10.45 -4.37 4.72
N GLN A 21 -9.56 -5.20 5.30
CA GLN A 21 -9.88 -6.54 5.82
C GLN A 21 -10.59 -7.43 4.77
N ILE A 22 -10.10 -7.39 3.53
CA ILE A 22 -10.59 -8.21 2.40
C ILE A 22 -9.48 -9.10 1.86
N SER A 23 -9.81 -10.07 1.01
CA SER A 23 -8.78 -10.90 0.37
C SER A 23 -7.92 -10.11 -0.62
N TYR A 24 -6.71 -10.60 -0.90
CA TYR A 24 -5.82 -10.01 -1.90
C TYR A 24 -6.51 -9.88 -3.27
N GLY A 25 -7.20 -10.94 -3.72
CA GLY A 25 -7.95 -10.93 -4.97
C GLY A 25 -9.13 -9.94 -4.99
N GLN A 26 -9.79 -9.68 -3.86
CA GLN A 26 -10.81 -8.63 -3.76
C GLN A 26 -10.17 -7.23 -3.85
N ALA A 27 -9.07 -6.99 -3.15
CA ALA A 27 -8.34 -5.74 -3.21
C ALA A 27 -7.79 -5.45 -4.61
N LEU A 28 -7.29 -6.48 -5.30
CA LEU A 28 -6.76 -6.37 -6.66
C LEU A 28 -7.80 -5.83 -7.65
N ARG A 29 -9.08 -6.17 -7.47
CA ARG A 29 -10.20 -5.67 -8.30
C ARG A 29 -10.51 -4.18 -8.10
N LEU A 30 -9.98 -3.55 -7.06
CA LEU A 30 -10.13 -2.11 -6.81
C LEU A 30 -9.17 -1.27 -7.66
N PHE A 31 -8.19 -1.89 -8.30
CA PHE A 31 -7.21 -1.24 -9.17
C PHE A 31 -7.69 -1.27 -10.63
N ASP A 32 -7.49 -0.17 -11.36
CA ASP A 32 -7.93 -0.06 -12.76
C ASP A 32 -7.22 -1.05 -13.70
N ASN A 33 -6.00 -1.47 -13.35
CA ASN A 33 -5.20 -2.43 -14.12
C ASN A 33 -4.59 -3.50 -13.19
N PRO A 34 -5.36 -4.54 -12.83
CA PRO A 34 -4.91 -5.64 -11.98
C PRO A 34 -3.60 -6.30 -12.43
N ALA A 35 -3.37 -6.42 -13.74
CA ALA A 35 -2.18 -7.08 -14.29
C ALA A 35 -0.87 -6.37 -13.90
N ALA A 36 -0.94 -5.08 -13.57
CA ALA A 36 0.22 -4.30 -13.11
C ALA A 36 0.87 -4.87 -11.84
N ALA A 37 0.12 -5.61 -11.02
CA ALA A 37 0.66 -6.26 -9.82
C ALA A 37 1.76 -7.29 -10.13
N ARG A 38 1.76 -7.84 -11.35
CA ARG A 38 2.71 -8.89 -11.78
C ARG A 38 4.02 -8.35 -12.33
N ASP A 39 4.03 -7.15 -12.91
CA ASP A 39 5.15 -6.69 -13.75
C ASP A 39 5.79 -5.37 -13.29
N LYS A 40 5.05 -4.46 -12.66
CA LYS A 40 5.54 -3.10 -12.37
C LYS A 40 5.05 -2.48 -11.06
N GLY A 41 3.97 -3.00 -10.49
CA GLY A 41 3.32 -2.48 -9.30
C GLY A 41 2.56 -1.18 -9.52
N TYR A 42 2.35 -0.44 -8.43
CA TYR A 42 1.48 0.73 -8.39
C TYR A 42 2.16 1.94 -7.75
N ALA A 43 2.06 3.10 -8.39
CA ALA A 43 2.40 4.39 -7.77
C ALA A 43 1.38 4.77 -6.69
N CYS A 44 1.78 5.59 -5.71
CA CYS A 44 0.95 5.90 -4.53
C CYS A 44 -0.44 6.46 -4.89
N LYS A 45 -0.54 7.21 -5.99
CA LYS A 45 -1.82 7.74 -6.49
C LYS A 45 -2.85 6.64 -6.79
N TYR A 46 -2.40 5.47 -7.26
CA TYR A 46 -3.27 4.33 -7.55
C TYR A 46 -3.68 3.59 -6.28
N ILE A 47 -2.81 3.54 -5.26
CA ILE A 47 -3.17 3.04 -3.92
C ILE A 47 -4.31 3.89 -3.33
N VAL A 48 -4.14 5.23 -3.36
CA VAL A 48 -5.17 6.17 -2.88
C VAL A 48 -6.48 6.01 -3.66
N ARG A 49 -6.40 5.83 -4.99
CA ARG A 49 -7.59 5.60 -5.82
C ARG A 49 -8.29 4.29 -5.45
N ALA A 50 -7.55 3.20 -5.27
CA ALA A 50 -8.12 1.91 -4.88
C ALA A 50 -8.87 1.99 -3.53
N LEU A 51 -8.29 2.68 -2.54
CA LEU A 51 -8.96 2.94 -1.26
C LEU A 51 -10.25 3.75 -1.43
N ARG A 52 -10.22 4.80 -2.26
CA ARG A 52 -11.41 5.61 -2.57
C ARG A 52 -12.49 4.83 -3.32
N ASN A 53 -12.11 3.93 -4.23
CA ASN A 53 -13.04 3.03 -4.91
C ASN A 53 -13.78 2.10 -3.93
N ALA A 54 -13.18 1.82 -2.77
CA ALA A 54 -13.80 1.08 -1.68
C ALA A 54 -14.54 1.97 -0.65
N GLY A 55 -14.71 3.26 -0.94
CA GLY A 55 -15.40 4.20 -0.04
C GLY A 55 -14.56 4.70 1.13
N VAL A 56 -13.24 4.44 1.15
CA VAL A 56 -12.34 4.92 2.19
C VAL A 56 -11.68 6.23 1.77
N GLU A 57 -11.81 7.25 2.62
CA GLU A 57 -11.08 8.50 2.43
C GLU A 57 -9.58 8.27 2.61
N ALA A 58 -8.82 8.61 1.57
CA ALA A 58 -7.37 8.51 1.58
C ALA A 58 -6.73 9.76 0.97
N LYS A 59 -5.61 10.20 1.57
CA LYS A 59 -4.81 11.34 1.12
C LYS A 59 -3.35 10.95 0.94
N LEU A 60 -2.72 11.50 -0.09
CA LEU A 60 -1.29 11.33 -0.31
C LEU A 60 -0.52 12.43 0.43
N LYS A 61 0.47 12.04 1.24
CA LYS A 61 1.37 12.96 1.93
C LYS A 61 2.81 12.67 1.52
N HIS A 62 3.49 13.64 0.93
CA HIS A 62 4.91 13.53 0.61
C HIS A 62 5.76 13.84 1.86
N ILE A 63 6.66 12.92 2.21
CA ILE A 63 7.59 13.08 3.33
C ILE A 63 8.92 13.55 2.76
N SER A 64 9.34 14.75 3.15
CA SER A 64 10.63 15.31 2.75
C SER A 64 11.73 14.86 3.71
N VAL A 65 12.90 14.53 3.16
CA VAL A 65 14.12 14.16 3.92
C VAL A 65 14.65 15.29 4.80
N HIS A 66 14.26 16.54 4.52
CA HIS A 66 14.72 17.72 5.27
C HIS A 66 13.83 18.06 6.47
N LYS A 67 12.74 17.31 6.69
CA LYS A 67 11.82 17.53 7.80
C LYS A 67 12.11 16.56 8.95
N LYS A 68 11.59 16.89 10.14
CA LYS A 68 11.58 15.97 11.30
C LYS A 68 11.03 14.60 10.88
N ARG A 69 11.50 13.54 11.55
CA ARG A 69 11.03 12.16 11.33
C ARG A 69 9.49 12.14 11.27
N PRO A 70 8.89 11.55 10.22
CA PRO A 70 7.44 11.47 10.11
C PRO A 70 6.88 10.66 11.28
N THR A 71 5.74 11.10 11.81
CA THR A 71 4.85 10.25 12.60
C THR A 71 3.92 9.51 11.63
N PHE A 72 3.70 8.23 11.91
CA PHE A 72 2.76 7.40 11.17
C PHE A 72 1.65 6.99 12.14
N GLU A 73 0.42 7.09 11.68
CA GLU A 73 -0.73 6.59 12.41
C GLU A 73 -0.91 5.09 12.11
N PRO A 74 -1.65 4.35 12.94
CA PRO A 74 -2.08 3.01 12.57
C PRO A 74 -2.83 3.01 11.23
N ASP A 75 -2.64 1.95 10.45
CA ASP A 75 -3.21 1.73 9.14
C ASP A 75 -2.72 2.68 8.02
N ASP A 76 -1.68 3.47 8.28
CA ASP A 76 -0.96 4.21 7.24
C ASP A 76 -0.25 3.23 6.28
N ILE A 77 -0.41 3.49 4.98
CA ILE A 77 0.35 2.79 3.93
C ILE A 77 1.57 3.64 3.57
N VAL A 78 2.75 3.14 3.90
CA VAL A 78 4.03 3.84 3.74
C VAL A 78 4.76 3.32 2.51
N PHE A 79 5.10 4.24 1.61
CA PHE A 79 5.95 3.96 0.47
C PHE A 79 7.43 4.12 0.85
N LEU A 80 8.20 3.06 0.65
CA LEU A 80 9.64 3.04 0.83
C LEU A 80 10.33 3.19 -0.53
N ALA A 81 11.15 4.23 -0.63
CA ALA A 81 12.03 4.42 -1.77
C ALA A 81 13.06 3.28 -1.87
N LYS A 82 13.72 3.18 -3.03
CA LYS A 82 14.76 2.18 -3.27
C LYS A 82 15.86 2.29 -2.22
N SER A 83 16.26 1.15 -1.69
CA SER A 83 17.40 1.01 -0.78
C SER A 83 18.05 -0.35 -0.99
N GLU A 84 19.22 -0.59 -0.39
CA GLU A 84 19.87 -1.92 -0.44
C GLU A 84 18.95 -3.05 0.01
N ARG A 85 18.11 -2.78 1.03
CA ARG A 85 17.09 -3.72 1.52
C ARG A 85 15.88 -3.86 0.60
N TYR A 86 15.51 -2.80 -0.12
CA TYR A 86 14.33 -2.75 -0.99
C TYR A 86 14.70 -2.22 -2.38
N PRO A 87 15.36 -3.03 -3.24
CA PRO A 87 15.90 -2.57 -4.51
C PRO A 87 14.80 -2.11 -5.50
N PHE A 88 13.58 -2.63 -5.35
CA PHE A 88 12.45 -2.34 -6.24
C PHE A 88 11.44 -1.35 -5.68
N GLN A 89 11.74 -0.70 -4.54
CA GLN A 89 10.76 0.06 -3.74
C GLN A 89 9.75 -0.89 -3.07
N HIS A 90 9.07 -0.43 -2.03
CA HIS A 90 8.15 -1.32 -1.29
C HIS A 90 7.04 -0.53 -0.60
N TYR A 91 5.90 -1.17 -0.38
CA TYR A 91 4.85 -0.64 0.50
C TYR A 91 4.79 -1.45 1.78
N LEU A 92 4.71 -0.75 2.92
CA LEU A 92 4.41 -1.33 4.22
C LEU A 92 3.14 -0.72 4.76
N SER A 93 2.37 -1.50 5.52
CA SER A 93 1.28 -0.97 6.35
C SER A 93 1.74 -0.89 7.79
N THR A 94 1.50 0.23 8.46
CA THR A 94 1.58 0.28 9.91
C THR A 94 0.39 -0.49 10.47
N LEU A 95 0.66 -1.55 11.22
CA LEU A 95 -0.41 -2.33 11.83
C LEU A 95 -0.94 -1.57 13.04
N SER A 96 -2.27 -1.49 13.16
CA SER A 96 -2.93 -1.24 14.42
C SER A 96 -2.75 -2.47 15.31
N ASP A 97 -2.37 -2.28 16.58
CA ASP A 97 -2.47 -3.34 17.58
C ASP A 97 -3.96 -3.65 17.75
N THR A 98 -4.44 -4.72 17.12
CA THR A 98 -5.76 -5.27 17.40
C THR A 98 -5.73 -5.88 18.81
N HIS A 99 -6.36 -5.19 19.76
CA HIS A 99 -6.76 -5.73 21.06
C HIS A 99 -7.98 -6.66 20.93
#